data_AF-A0A2V6YPA3-F1
#
_entry.id   AF-A0A2V6YPA3-F1
#
_cell.length_a   1.000
_cell.length_b   1.000
_cell.length_c   1.000
_cell.angle_alpha   90.00
_cell.angle_beta   90.00
_cell.angle_gamma   90.00
#
_symmetry.space_group_name_H-M   'P 1'
#
loop_
_entity.id
_entity.type
_entity.pdbx_description
1 polymer ?
#
loop_
_entity_poly.entity_id
_entity_poly.type
_entity_poly.pdbx_seq_one_letter_code
_entity_poly.pdbx_strand_id
1 'polypeptide(L)'
;MVVRELDGTVTTYDEVDVDGDRVERLLTELFTEHWAAITVGPLIEGAAYEVRFAAAPKVSMLDGYMTIDTGTWHFHLCVGDHRGTRSAELGRIRRVARCAFFTTEGGSCAPTTWGLRLWNGRGEQMITILFPSPHFDEKWERLAEPRWEKTELWRALRRRYAIA
;
A
#
# COMPACT_ATOMS: atom_id res chain seq x y z
N MET A 1 -0.93 -15.61 -3.70
CA MET A 1 0.46 -16.10 -3.91
C MET A 1 1.18 -16.15 -2.56
N VAL A 2 2.08 -17.11 -2.33
CA VAL A 2 2.91 -17.17 -1.11
C VAL A 2 4.38 -17.03 -1.49
N VAL A 3 5.11 -16.16 -0.81
CA VAL A 3 6.56 -15.90 -0.99
C VAL A 3 7.29 -16.18 0.32
N ARG A 4 8.45 -16.82 0.23
CA ARG A 4 9.35 -17.05 1.37
C ARG A 4 10.61 -16.22 1.13
N GLU A 5 10.91 -15.33 2.06
CA GLU A 5 12.05 -14.42 1.96
C GLU A 5 13.31 -15.02 2.59
N LEU A 6 14.47 -14.42 2.28
CA LEU A 6 15.77 -14.89 2.76
C LEU A 6 15.95 -14.74 4.28
N ASP A 7 15.21 -13.83 4.90
CA ASP A 7 15.18 -13.60 6.35
C ASP A 7 14.24 -14.57 7.10
N GLY A 8 13.62 -15.50 6.37
CA GLY A 8 12.70 -16.50 6.91
C GLY A 8 11.26 -15.99 7.06
N THR A 9 10.96 -14.76 6.67
CA THR A 9 9.57 -14.28 6.63
C THR A 9 8.79 -14.94 5.49
N VAL A 10 7.48 -15.05 5.68
CA VAL A 10 6.54 -15.61 4.72
C VAL A 10 5.48 -14.56 4.43
N THR A 11 5.38 -14.15 3.17
CA THR A 11 4.36 -13.19 2.73
C THR A 11 3.29 -13.87 1.90
N THR A 12 2.02 -13.72 2.29
CA THR A 12 0.86 -14.13 1.53
C THR A 12 0.25 -12.92 0.84
N TYR A 13 -0.04 -13.03 -0.46
CA TYR A 13 -0.61 -11.99 -1.29
C TYR A 13 -1.99 -12.37 -1.82
N ASP A 14 -2.90 -11.40 -1.77
CA ASP A 14 -4.21 -11.40 -2.40
C ASP A 14 -4.27 -10.28 -3.43
N GLU A 15 -4.27 -10.66 -4.70
CA GLU A 15 -4.13 -9.72 -5.82
C GLU A 15 -5.39 -8.85 -5.98
N VAL A 16 -5.18 -7.61 -6.38
CA VAL A 16 -6.21 -6.66 -6.80
C VAL A 16 -6.10 -6.51 -8.31
N ASP A 17 -7.24 -6.58 -9.00
CA ASP A 17 -7.26 -6.35 -10.44
C ASP A 17 -6.76 -4.93 -10.76
N VAL A 18 -5.74 -4.85 -11.60
CA VAL A 18 -5.10 -3.60 -12.03
C VAL A 18 -5.70 -3.06 -13.32
N ASP A 19 -6.64 -3.78 -13.93
CA ASP A 19 -7.39 -3.28 -15.08
C ASP A 19 -8.50 -2.31 -14.63
N GLY A 20 -8.77 -1.31 -15.48
CA GLY A 20 -9.75 -0.26 -15.19
C GLY A 20 -9.33 0.68 -14.04
N ASP A 21 -10.31 1.11 -13.24
CA ASP A 21 -10.17 2.13 -12.19
C ASP A 21 -10.08 1.55 -10.77
N ARG A 22 -10.01 0.23 -10.62
CA ARG A 22 -10.14 -0.44 -9.32
C ARG A 22 -9.06 0.00 -8.32
N VAL A 23 -7.81 0.11 -8.76
CA VAL A 23 -6.70 0.58 -7.92
C VAL A 23 -6.89 2.07 -7.58
N GLU A 24 -7.31 2.89 -8.55
CA GLU A 24 -7.59 4.31 -8.31
C GLU A 24 -8.67 4.50 -7.25
N ARG A 25 -9.76 3.74 -7.32
CA ARG A 25 -10.85 3.78 -6.32
C ARG A 25 -10.39 3.34 -4.94
N LEU A 26 -9.63 2.24 -4.86
CA LEU A 26 -9.06 1.75 -3.59
C LEU A 26 -8.14 2.81 -2.95
N LEU A 27 -7.24 3.41 -3.72
CA LEU A 27 -6.32 4.41 -3.19
C LEU A 27 -7.05 5.71 -2.85
N THR A 28 -8.06 6.11 -3.63
CA THR A 28 -8.90 7.27 -3.33
C THR A 28 -9.54 7.07 -1.95
N GLU A 29 -10.24 5.97 -1.74
CA GLU A 29 -10.88 5.64 -0.46
C GLU A 29 -9.86 5.63 0.70
N LEU A 30 -8.69 5.00 0.50
CA LEU A 30 -7.64 4.97 1.51
C LEU A 30 -7.16 6.37 1.91
N PHE A 31 -6.90 7.25 0.94
CA PHE A 31 -6.32 8.56 1.20
C PHE A 31 -7.35 9.64 1.53
N THR A 32 -8.63 9.47 1.19
CA THR A 32 -9.69 10.41 1.58
C THR A 32 -10.38 10.01 2.89
N GLU A 33 -10.58 8.72 3.14
CA GLU A 33 -11.40 8.24 4.27
C GLU A 33 -10.58 7.59 5.38
N HIS A 34 -9.43 6.98 5.05
CA HIS A 34 -8.68 6.14 5.99
C HIS A 34 -7.24 6.60 6.23
N TRP A 35 -6.88 7.81 5.76
CA TRP A 35 -5.52 8.35 5.83
C TRP A 35 -4.94 8.34 7.25
N ALA A 36 -5.77 8.56 8.28
CA ALA A 36 -5.36 8.64 9.67
C ALA A 36 -4.99 7.27 10.27
N ALA A 37 -5.45 6.18 9.66
CA ALA A 37 -5.25 4.82 10.15
C ALA A 37 -4.06 4.10 9.51
N ILE A 38 -3.49 4.65 8.44
CA ILE A 38 -2.45 3.99 7.63
C ILE A 38 -1.08 4.65 7.79
N THR A 39 -0.04 3.85 7.61
CA THR A 39 1.35 4.31 7.45
C THR A 39 1.82 3.96 6.05
N VAL A 40 2.49 4.86 5.34
CA VAL A 40 2.82 4.66 3.92
C VAL A 40 4.26 4.99 3.58
N GLY A 41 4.78 4.32 2.55
CA GLY A 41 6.03 4.69 1.89
C GLY A 41 6.70 3.51 1.21
N PRO A 42 7.86 3.72 0.57
CA PRO A 42 8.68 2.64 0.05
C PRO A 42 9.30 1.87 1.22
N LEU A 43 9.11 0.56 1.24
CA LEU A 43 9.71 -0.39 2.18
C LEU A 43 10.49 -1.41 1.36
N ILE A 44 11.75 -1.10 1.08
CA ILE A 44 12.64 -1.91 0.24
C ILE A 44 13.90 -2.30 1.01
N GLU A 45 14.59 -3.32 0.54
CA GLU A 45 15.90 -3.68 1.09
C GLU A 45 16.87 -2.51 0.99
N GLY A 46 17.35 -2.04 2.14
CA GLY A 46 18.27 -0.91 2.27
C GLY A 46 17.62 0.47 2.44
N ALA A 47 16.29 0.61 2.36
CA ALA A 47 15.61 1.88 2.66
C ALA A 47 14.12 1.70 3.02
N ALA A 48 13.69 2.34 4.11
CA ALA A 48 12.28 2.42 4.48
C ALA A 48 11.90 3.87 4.83
N TYR A 49 10.81 4.35 4.25
CA TYR A 49 10.13 5.56 4.73
C TYR A 49 8.76 5.17 5.26
N GLU A 50 8.48 5.53 6.51
CA GLU A 50 7.22 5.24 7.17
C GLU A 50 6.53 6.56 7.50
N VAL A 51 5.62 6.96 6.64
CA VAL A 51 4.97 8.25 6.77
C VAL A 51 3.57 8.11 7.34
N ARG A 52 3.32 8.85 8.41
CA ARG A 52 2.00 9.04 9.01
C ARG A 52 1.52 10.44 8.73
N PHE A 53 0.24 10.56 8.45
CA PHE A 53 -0.41 11.82 8.12
C PHE A 53 -0.84 12.54 9.40
N ALA A 54 -0.42 13.80 9.56
CA ALA A 54 -0.84 14.64 10.68
C ALA A 54 -2.21 15.32 10.44
N ALA A 55 -2.62 15.41 9.18
CA ALA A 55 -3.88 15.97 8.72
C ALA A 55 -4.32 15.28 7.42
N ALA A 56 -5.58 15.45 7.04
CA ALA A 56 -6.12 14.91 5.80
C ALA A 56 -5.33 15.47 4.59
N PRO A 57 -4.76 14.60 3.72
CA PRO A 57 -4.11 15.05 2.51
C PRO A 57 -5.14 15.52 1.48
N LYS A 58 -4.71 16.40 0.58
CA LYS A 58 -5.45 16.65 -0.67
C LYS A 58 -5.13 15.53 -1.65
N VAL A 59 -6.17 14.92 -2.20
CA VAL A 59 -6.07 13.89 -3.25
C VAL A 59 -6.50 14.50 -4.58
N SER A 60 -5.66 14.42 -5.61
CA SER A 60 -6.02 14.86 -6.97
C SER A 60 -5.47 13.94 -8.04
N MET A 61 -6.03 14.02 -9.24
CA MET A 61 -5.60 13.26 -10.42
C MET A 61 -5.12 14.19 -11.53
N LEU A 62 -4.00 13.85 -12.16
CA LEU A 62 -3.51 14.53 -13.37
C LEU A 62 -2.78 13.52 -14.27
N ASP A 63 -3.29 13.32 -15.48
CA ASP A 63 -2.67 12.51 -16.54
C ASP A 63 -2.14 11.14 -16.06
N GLY A 64 -3.03 10.37 -15.41
CA GLY A 64 -2.74 9.02 -14.89
C GLY A 64 -2.03 8.99 -13.53
N TYR A 65 -1.58 10.14 -13.02
CA TYR A 65 -0.96 10.25 -11.69
C TYR A 65 -1.96 10.73 -10.64
N MET A 66 -2.06 9.96 -9.56
CA MET A 66 -2.66 10.37 -8.30
C MET A 66 -1.63 11.12 -7.47
N THR A 67 -1.98 12.31 -7.02
CA THR A 67 -1.18 13.13 -6.11
C THR A 67 -1.80 13.10 -4.72
N ILE A 68 -0.98 12.75 -3.73
CA ILE A 68 -1.32 12.84 -2.31
C ILE A 68 -0.47 13.96 -1.72
N ASP A 69 -1.11 15.09 -1.38
CA ASP A 69 -0.45 16.32 -0.96
C ASP A 69 -0.81 16.68 0.48
N THR A 70 0.21 16.73 1.36
CA THR A 70 0.06 17.13 2.77
C THR A 70 0.43 18.58 3.01
N GLY A 71 0.73 19.35 1.96
CA GLY A 71 1.23 20.73 2.01
C GLY A 71 2.75 20.83 2.13
N THR A 72 3.35 20.18 3.14
CA THR A 72 4.80 20.21 3.36
C THR A 72 5.57 19.21 2.50
N TRP A 73 4.92 18.14 2.07
CA TRP A 73 5.45 17.16 1.14
C TRP A 73 4.28 16.50 0.40
N HIS A 74 4.59 15.85 -0.72
CA HIS A 74 3.61 15.12 -1.50
C HIS A 74 4.28 13.98 -2.25
N PHE A 75 3.48 13.04 -2.73
CA PHE A 75 3.96 11.96 -3.59
C PHE A 75 2.96 11.67 -4.71
N HIS A 76 3.47 11.04 -5.77
CA HIS A 76 2.74 10.79 -7.01
C HIS A 76 2.77 9.31 -7.33
N LEU A 77 1.61 8.73 -7.61
CA LEU A 77 1.44 7.33 -8.00
C LEU A 77 0.78 7.25 -9.37
N CYS A 78 1.44 6.60 -10.34
CA CYS A 78 0.84 6.39 -11.66
C CYS A 78 -0.14 5.21 -11.58
N VAL A 79 -1.42 5.50 -11.41
CA VAL A 79 -2.49 4.49 -11.25
C VAL A 79 -3.38 4.37 -12.48
N GLY A 80 -3.33 5.36 -13.37
CA GLY A 80 -4.06 5.37 -14.64
C GLY A 80 -3.13 5.52 -15.85
N ASP A 81 -3.72 5.65 -17.04
CA ASP A 81 -2.97 5.86 -18.28
C ASP A 81 -2.33 7.25 -18.31
N HIS A 82 -1.01 7.29 -18.45
CA HIS A 82 -0.24 8.52 -18.61
C HIS A 82 -0.05 8.86 -20.09
N ARG A 83 -0.83 9.81 -20.61
CA ARG A 83 -0.89 10.14 -22.04
C ARG A 83 0.22 11.10 -22.47
N GLY A 84 0.82 11.85 -21.54
CA GLY A 84 1.98 12.71 -21.78
C GLY A 84 3.32 11.99 -21.95
N THR A 85 3.35 10.65 -21.98
CA THR A 85 4.57 9.87 -22.15
C THR A 85 5.16 9.97 -23.57
N ARG A 86 6.49 9.94 -23.69
CA ARG A 86 7.19 9.92 -24.98
C ARG A 86 7.03 8.60 -25.74
N SER A 87 6.70 7.51 -25.04
CA SER A 87 6.42 6.21 -25.66
C SER A 87 5.39 5.42 -24.85
N ALA A 88 4.58 4.62 -25.55
CA ALA A 88 3.59 3.74 -24.94
C ALA A 88 4.23 2.72 -23.98
N GLU A 89 5.45 2.27 -24.28
CA GLU A 89 6.22 1.39 -23.40
C GLU A 89 6.54 2.05 -22.06
N LEU A 90 7.03 3.30 -22.08
CA LEU A 90 7.31 4.04 -20.86
C LEU A 90 6.02 4.29 -20.05
N GLY A 91 4.88 4.50 -20.73
CA GLY A 91 3.57 4.58 -20.08
C GLY A 91 3.23 3.31 -19.30
N ARG A 92 3.42 2.13 -19.92
CA ARG A 92 3.21 0.83 -19.26
C ARG A 92 4.17 0.59 -18.10
N ILE A 93 5.43 1.02 -18.22
CA ILE A 93 6.41 0.90 -17.13
C ILE A 93 6.02 1.74 -15.93
N ARG A 94 5.55 2.98 -16.15
CA ARG A 94 5.19 3.91 -15.07
C ARG A 94 3.96 3.44 -14.29
N ARG A 95 2.93 2.96 -15.00
CA ARG A 95 1.65 2.56 -14.43
C ARG A 95 1.82 1.40 -13.46
N VAL A 96 0.96 1.36 -12.43
CA VAL A 96 0.77 0.19 -11.58
C VAL A 96 0.48 -1.04 -12.47
N ALA A 97 1.29 -2.07 -12.31
CA ALA A 97 1.13 -3.35 -13.02
C ALA A 97 0.83 -4.51 -12.07
N ARG A 98 1.02 -4.30 -10.77
CA ARG A 98 0.59 -5.23 -9.72
C ARG A 98 0.18 -4.46 -8.48
N CYS A 99 -0.90 -4.91 -7.85
CA CYS A 99 -1.40 -4.39 -6.59
C CYS A 99 -1.91 -5.58 -5.78
N ALA A 100 -1.47 -5.72 -4.53
CA ALA A 100 -1.89 -6.85 -3.71
C ALA A 100 -1.99 -6.48 -2.23
N PHE A 101 -3.06 -6.93 -1.59
CA PHE A 101 -3.10 -7.01 -0.13
C PHE A 101 -2.13 -8.10 0.32
N PHE A 102 -1.52 -7.93 1.48
CA PHE A 102 -0.61 -8.94 2.00
C PHE A 102 -0.66 -9.08 3.52
N THR A 103 -0.28 -10.28 3.96
CA THR A 103 0.20 -10.52 5.32
C THR A 103 1.63 -11.04 5.27
N THR A 104 2.48 -10.58 6.19
CA THR A 104 3.84 -11.13 6.36
C THR A 104 3.98 -11.67 7.77
N GLU A 105 4.43 -12.91 7.90
CA GLU A 105 4.61 -13.62 9.16
C GLU A 105 6.04 -14.17 9.29
N GLY A 106 6.51 -14.38 10.52
CA GLY A 106 7.86 -14.90 10.78
C GLY A 106 8.92 -13.80 10.91
N GLY A 107 10.19 -14.21 10.99
CA GLY A 107 11.31 -13.35 11.40
C GLY A 107 11.50 -13.32 12.92
N SER A 108 12.71 -12.99 13.39
CA SER A 108 13.10 -13.19 14.79
C SER A 108 12.41 -12.27 15.81
N CYS A 109 11.74 -11.19 15.36
CA CYS A 109 11.29 -10.12 16.28
C CYS A 109 9.94 -9.46 15.95
N ALA A 110 9.29 -9.69 14.80
CA ALA A 110 8.07 -8.97 14.43
C ALA A 110 6.84 -9.90 14.39
N PRO A 111 5.72 -9.54 15.06
CA PRO A 111 4.45 -10.20 14.80
C PRO A 111 3.97 -9.91 13.37
N THR A 112 2.89 -10.57 12.95
CA THR A 112 2.34 -10.43 11.59
C THR A 112 2.19 -8.97 11.17
N THR A 113 2.46 -8.68 9.90
CA THR A 113 2.22 -7.37 9.27
C THR A 113 1.04 -7.49 8.30
N TRP A 114 0.19 -6.46 8.23
CA TRP A 114 -0.92 -6.37 7.28
C TRP A 114 -0.71 -5.15 6.38
N GLY A 115 -0.78 -5.35 5.07
CA GLY A 115 -0.50 -4.27 4.13
C GLY A 115 -1.20 -4.37 2.79
N LEU A 116 -0.98 -3.33 1.99
CA LEU A 116 -1.21 -3.27 0.55
C LEU A 116 0.10 -2.84 -0.10
N ARG A 117 0.50 -3.47 -1.21
CA ARG A 117 1.73 -3.11 -1.92
C ARG A 117 1.45 -2.99 -3.42
N LEU A 118 2.08 -1.98 -4.04
CA LEU A 118 1.99 -1.71 -5.46
C LEU A 118 3.36 -1.85 -6.12
N TRP A 119 3.36 -2.35 -7.35
CA TRP A 119 4.53 -2.43 -8.21
C TRP A 119 4.20 -1.90 -9.59
N ASN A 120 5.20 -1.29 -10.23
CA ASN A 120 5.08 -0.75 -11.58
C ASN A 120 5.27 -1.82 -12.67
N GLY A 121 5.26 -1.44 -13.94
CA GLY A 121 5.44 -2.36 -15.08
C GLY A 121 6.80 -3.07 -15.17
N ARG A 122 7.77 -2.72 -14.32
CA ARG A 122 9.06 -3.42 -14.17
C ARG A 122 9.14 -4.28 -12.91
N GLY A 123 8.06 -4.36 -12.13
CA GLY A 123 8.09 -5.03 -10.83
C GLY A 123 8.84 -4.24 -9.75
N GLU A 124 9.14 -2.96 -9.99
CA GLU A 124 9.74 -2.09 -8.96
C GLU A 124 8.65 -1.70 -7.96
N GLN A 125 8.97 -1.75 -6.66
CA GLN A 125 8.02 -1.34 -5.63
C GLN A 125 7.74 0.16 -5.76
N MET A 126 6.46 0.51 -5.84
CA MET A 126 6.01 1.91 -5.86
C MET A 126 5.78 2.41 -4.43
N ILE A 127 4.94 1.69 -3.68
CA ILE A 127 4.55 2.06 -2.32
C ILE A 127 4.09 0.81 -1.55
N THR A 128 4.33 0.81 -0.25
CA THR A 128 3.69 -0.06 0.73
C THR A 128 2.79 0.79 1.63
N ILE A 129 1.57 0.31 1.87
CA ILE A 129 0.60 0.88 2.80
C ILE A 129 0.41 -0.13 3.92
N LEU A 130 0.83 0.22 5.13
CA LEU A 130 0.69 -0.58 6.34
C LEU A 130 -0.61 -0.22 7.07
N PHE A 131 -1.34 -1.26 7.48
CA PHE A 131 -2.54 -1.14 8.29
C PHE A 131 -2.22 -1.39 9.77
N PRO A 132 -3.10 -0.97 10.69
CA PRO A 132 -2.89 -1.19 12.11
C PRO A 132 -2.66 -2.66 12.45
N SER A 133 -1.59 -2.93 13.19
CA SER A 133 -1.32 -4.25 13.76
C SER A 133 -2.17 -4.46 15.01
N PRO A 134 -2.76 -5.65 15.23
CA PRO A 134 -3.45 -5.98 16.46
C PRO A 134 -2.47 -6.15 17.64
N HIS A 135 -1.16 -6.23 17.38
CA HIS A 135 -0.14 -6.47 18.41
C HIS A 135 0.48 -5.19 18.96
N PHE A 136 0.22 -4.03 18.34
CA PHE A 136 0.83 -2.76 18.72
C PHE A 136 -0.21 -1.66 18.91
N ASP A 137 0.10 -0.70 19.78
CA ASP A 137 -0.65 0.55 19.90
C ASP A 137 -0.23 1.56 18.80
N GLU A 138 -0.80 2.77 18.86
CA GLU A 138 -0.50 3.82 17.88
C GLU A 138 0.94 4.36 18.00
N LYS A 139 1.63 4.09 19.11
CA LYS A 139 3.03 4.46 19.36
C LYS A 139 4.01 3.33 19.03
N TRP A 140 3.54 2.23 18.43
CA TRP A 140 4.32 1.01 18.19
C TRP A 140 4.76 0.28 19.47
N GLU A 141 4.09 0.52 20.59
CA GLU A 141 4.31 -0.23 21.83
C GLU A 141 3.53 -1.54 21.78
N ARG A 142 4.17 -2.64 22.19
CA ARG A 142 3.56 -3.97 22.15
C ARG A 142 2.42 -4.05 23.17
N LEU A 143 1.26 -4.49 22.71
CA LEU A 143 0.09 -4.72 23.56
C LEU A 143 0.25 -6.04 24.35
N ALA A 144 -0.29 -6.06 25.57
CA ALA A 144 -0.34 -7.26 26.40
C ALA A 144 -1.18 -8.37 25.74
N GLU A 145 -2.31 -7.99 25.15
CA GLU A 145 -3.20 -8.86 24.40
C GLU A 145 -3.47 -8.29 23.00
N PRO A 146 -3.56 -9.13 21.94
CA PRO A 146 -3.85 -8.64 20.60
C PRO A 146 -5.28 -8.06 20.47
N ARG A 147 -5.37 -6.88 19.86
CA ARG A 147 -6.63 -6.18 19.53
C ARG A 147 -7.04 -6.43 18.09
N TRP A 148 -7.71 -7.55 17.84
CA TRP A 148 -8.03 -8.01 16.49
C TRP A 148 -8.99 -7.10 15.71
N GLU A 149 -9.76 -6.24 16.38
CA GLU A 149 -10.59 -5.23 15.74
C GLU A 149 -9.76 -4.25 14.88
N LYS A 150 -8.47 -4.05 15.21
CA LYS A 150 -7.55 -3.20 14.43
C LYS A 150 -7.36 -3.65 12.98
N THR A 151 -7.62 -4.92 12.70
CA THR A 151 -7.46 -5.51 11.36
C THR A 151 -8.75 -5.49 10.53
N GLU A 152 -9.84 -4.92 11.04
CA GLU A 152 -11.13 -4.85 10.34
C GLU A 152 -11.07 -4.04 9.05
N LEU A 153 -10.40 -2.89 9.06
CA LEU A 153 -10.25 -2.05 7.87
C LEU A 153 -9.56 -2.81 6.73
N TRP A 154 -8.43 -3.46 7.02
CA TRP A 154 -7.71 -4.27 6.04
C TRP A 154 -8.59 -5.39 5.50
N ARG A 155 -9.28 -6.13 6.38
CA ARG A 155 -10.18 -7.21 5.98
C ARG A 155 -11.34 -6.71 5.11
N ALA A 156 -11.91 -5.55 5.44
CA ALA A 156 -13.04 -4.97 4.71
C ALA A 156 -12.64 -4.49 3.32
N LEU A 157 -11.49 -3.84 3.18
CA LEU A 157 -10.96 -3.43 1.87
C LEU A 157 -10.56 -4.63 1.03
N ARG A 158 -9.82 -5.60 1.61
CA ARG A 158 -9.45 -6.84 0.92
C ARG A 158 -10.67 -7.56 0.37
N ARG A 159 -11.73 -7.75 1.16
CA ARG A 159 -12.97 -8.42 0.71
C ARG A 159 -13.65 -7.73 -0.47
N ARG A 160 -13.53 -6.40 -0.59
CA ARG A 160 -14.17 -5.62 -1.67
C ARG A 160 -13.32 -5.53 -2.92
N TYR A 161 -12.00 -5.40 -2.75
CA TYR A 161 -11.08 -5.04 -3.83
C TYR A 161 -10.24 -6.20 -4.35
N ALA A 162 -9.89 -7.19 -3.52
CA ALA A 162 -9.12 -8.34 -3.98
C ALA A 162 -9.95 -9.24 -4.91
N ILE A 163 -9.26 -9.90 -5.82
CA ILE A 163 -9.83 -10.94 -6.68
C ILE A 163 -10.07 -12.19 -5.83
N ALA A 164 -11.20 -12.87 -6.06
CA ALA A 164 -11.59 -14.09 -5.37
C ALA A 164 -10.70 -15.30 -5.75
#